data_AF-A0AAW6Q3E7-F1
#
_entry.id   AF-A0AAW6Q3E7-F1
#
_cell.length_a   1.000
_cell.length_b   1.000
_cell.length_c   1.000
_cell.angle_alpha   90.00
_cell.angle_beta   90.00
_cell.angle_gamma   90.00
#
_symmetry.space_group_name_H-M   'P 1'
#
loop_
_entity.id
_entity.type
_entity.pdbx_description
1 polymer ?
#
loop_
_entity_poly.entity_id
_entity_poly.type
_entity_poly.pdbx_seq_one_letter_code
_entity_poly.pdbx_strand_id
1 'polypeptide(L)'
;MSFTLPPLPYATNALEGVGMGTETLELHHGKHHQAYVTALNGFVEKNDALKGKSLEEIILLAKDKADLAPVFNNAGQHWNHNLFWQNLSASGGRLPGALEKKITED
;
A
#
# COMPACT_ATOMS: atom_id res chain seq x y z
N MET A 1 18.77 0.65 0.75
CA MET A 1 17.81 -0.33 0.21
C MET A 1 16.73 0.42 -0.53
N SER A 2 16.21 -0.12 -1.63
CA SER A 2 15.07 0.41 -2.37
C SER A 2 13.78 -0.30 -1.93
N PHE A 3 12.66 0.40 -2.04
CA PHE A 3 11.34 -0.18 -1.89
C PHE A 3 11.03 -1.08 -3.10
N THR A 4 10.25 -2.13 -2.87
CA THR A 4 9.83 -3.09 -3.91
C THR A 4 8.32 -3.20 -3.93
N LEU A 5 7.76 -3.58 -5.08
CA LEU A 5 6.35 -3.96 -5.18
C LEU A 5 6.20 -5.37 -4.57
N PRO A 6 5.47 -5.55 -3.46
CA PRO A 6 5.25 -6.87 -2.90
C PRO A 6 4.39 -7.70 -3.85
N PRO A 7 4.62 -9.02 -3.99
CA PRO A 7 3.73 -9.88 -4.76
C PRO A 7 2.33 -9.87 -4.15
N LEU A 8 1.30 -10.06 -4.98
CA LEU A 8 -0.06 -10.30 -4.49
C LEU A 8 -0.07 -11.58 -3.63
N PRO A 9 -0.83 -11.62 -2.52
CA PRO A 9 -0.94 -12.81 -1.67
C PRO A 9 -1.82 -13.91 -2.28
N TYR A 10 -2.39 -13.67 -3.47
CA TYR A 10 -3.26 -14.56 -4.22
C TYR A 10 -3.02 -14.38 -5.72
N ALA A 11 -3.56 -15.30 -6.54
CA ALA A 11 -3.48 -15.20 -7.99
C ALA A 11 -4.24 -13.96 -8.50
N THR A 12 -3.80 -13.40 -9.63
CA THR A 12 -4.37 -12.16 -10.20
C THR A 12 -5.84 -12.27 -10.60
N ASN A 13 -6.37 -13.48 -10.75
CA ASN A 13 -7.79 -13.75 -11.03
C ASN A 13 -8.58 -14.22 -9.79
N ALA A 14 -7.96 -14.26 -8.60
CA ALA A 14 -8.59 -14.82 -7.42
C ALA A 14 -9.84 -14.06 -6.96
N LEU A 15 -9.94 -12.77 -7.28
CA LEU A 15 -11.04 -11.90 -6.83
C LEU A 15 -12.17 -11.72 -7.86
N GLU A 16 -12.11 -12.37 -9.02
CA GLU A 16 -13.12 -12.20 -10.09
C GLU A 16 -14.53 -12.54 -9.61
N GLY A 17 -14.67 -13.63 -8.84
CA GLY A 17 -15.95 -14.08 -8.29
C GLY A 17 -16.55 -13.18 -7.21
N VAL A 18 -15.77 -12.22 -6.67
CA VAL A 18 -16.20 -11.29 -5.62
C VAL A 18 -16.21 -9.83 -6.09
N GLY A 19 -16.19 -9.60 -7.40
CA GLY A 19 -16.42 -8.29 -8.01
C GLY A 19 -15.18 -7.49 -8.40
N MET A 20 -13.97 -8.09 -8.36
CA MET A 20 -12.75 -7.43 -8.83
C MET A 20 -12.08 -8.26 -9.93
N GLY A 21 -12.22 -7.79 -11.18
CA GLY A 21 -11.74 -8.50 -12.37
C GLY A 21 -10.21 -8.60 -12.47
N THR A 22 -9.69 -9.61 -13.18
CA THR A 22 -8.24 -9.80 -13.40
C THR A 22 -7.55 -8.55 -13.93
N GLU A 23 -8.11 -7.91 -14.97
CA GLU A 23 -7.55 -6.67 -15.55
C GLU A 23 -7.42 -5.56 -14.50
N THR A 24 -8.39 -5.46 -13.57
CA THR A 24 -8.31 -4.49 -12.48
C THR A 24 -7.12 -4.78 -11.57
N LEU A 25 -6.86 -6.05 -11.22
CA LEU A 25 -5.69 -6.40 -10.39
C LEU A 25 -4.39 -6.13 -11.13
N GLU A 26 -4.30 -6.50 -12.42
CA GLU A 26 -3.11 -6.25 -13.25
C GLU A 26 -2.78 -4.75 -13.35
N LEU A 27 -3.79 -3.90 -13.55
CA LEU A 27 -3.59 -2.46 -13.65
C LEU A 27 -3.35 -1.83 -12.28
N HIS A 28 -4.11 -2.22 -11.26
CA HIS A 28 -4.07 -1.58 -9.94
C HIS A 28 -2.81 -1.99 -9.16
N HIS A 29 -2.45 -3.27 -9.14
CA HIS A 29 -1.21 -3.74 -8.53
C HIS A 29 0.00 -3.54 -9.46
N GLY A 30 -0.09 -4.06 -10.68
CA GLY A 30 1.05 -4.12 -11.61
C GLY A 30 1.46 -2.78 -12.22
N LYS A 31 0.56 -1.79 -12.28
CA LYS A 31 0.88 -0.44 -12.79
C LYS A 31 0.72 0.65 -11.75
N HIS A 32 -0.44 0.78 -11.11
CA HIS A 32 -0.73 1.90 -10.22
C HIS A 32 0.12 1.85 -8.95
N HIS A 33 0.14 0.71 -8.25
CA HIS A 33 0.99 0.52 -7.08
C HIS A 33 2.49 0.58 -7.46
N GLN A 34 2.87 -0.06 -8.58
CA GLN A 34 4.25 0.01 -9.09
C GLN A 34 4.73 1.44 -9.36
N ALA A 35 3.86 2.32 -9.86
CA ALA A 35 4.21 3.72 -10.14
C ALA A 35 4.58 4.46 -8.85
N TYR A 36 3.86 4.23 -7.74
CA TYR A 36 4.21 4.80 -6.44
C TYR A 36 5.56 4.29 -5.93
N VAL A 37 5.83 2.99 -6.06
CA VAL A 37 7.13 2.40 -5.68
C VAL A 37 8.28 3.02 -6.48
N THR A 38 8.12 3.13 -7.81
CA THR A 38 9.13 3.71 -8.70
C THR A 38 9.39 5.18 -8.36
N ALA A 39 8.34 5.98 -8.20
CA ALA A 39 8.46 7.40 -7.86
C ALA A 39 9.08 7.60 -6.48
N LEU A 40 8.66 6.82 -5.47
CA LEU A 40 9.23 6.87 -4.12
C LEU A 40 10.73 6.59 -4.12
N ASN A 41 11.17 5.54 -4.81
CA ASN A 41 12.61 5.24 -4.95
C ASN A 41 13.38 6.40 -5.59
N GLY A 42 12.81 7.04 -6.62
CA GLY A 42 13.42 8.22 -7.24
C GLY A 42 13.57 9.42 -6.29
N PHE A 43 12.67 9.58 -5.31
CA PHE A 43 12.83 10.59 -4.25
C PHE A 43 13.89 10.20 -3.22
N VAL A 44 13.94 8.93 -2.82
CA VAL A 44 14.92 8.41 -1.85
C VAL A 44 16.35 8.52 -2.38
N GLU A 45 16.56 8.25 -3.67
CA GLU A 45 17.88 8.39 -4.30
C GLU A 45 18.42 9.82 -4.23
N LYS A 46 17.53 10.81 -4.39
CA LYS A 46 17.85 12.25 -4.46
C LYS A 46 17.92 12.94 -3.10
N ASN A 47 17.49 12.29 -2.02
CA ASN A 47 17.42 12.90 -0.70
C ASN A 47 18.00 11.98 0.38
N ASP A 48 19.19 12.32 0.88
CA ASP A 48 19.91 11.55 1.90
C ASP A 48 19.13 11.40 3.20
N ALA A 49 18.24 12.35 3.55
CA ALA A 49 17.40 12.26 4.74
C ALA A 49 16.38 11.12 4.67
N LEU A 50 16.10 10.58 3.49
CA LEU A 50 15.18 9.45 3.29
C LEU A 50 15.89 8.09 3.24
N LYS A 51 17.20 8.07 2.97
CA LYS A 51 17.94 6.83 2.73
C LYS A 51 17.97 5.95 3.98
N GLY A 52 17.67 4.67 3.80
CA GLY A 52 17.71 3.67 4.87
C GLY A 52 16.51 3.68 5.82
N LYS A 53 15.54 4.58 5.63
CA LYS A 53 14.31 4.65 6.44
C LYS A 53 13.27 3.64 5.96
N SER A 54 12.44 3.17 6.89
CA SER A 54 11.22 2.42 6.57
C SER A 54 10.18 3.32 5.90
N LEU A 55 9.12 2.70 5.36
CA LEU A 55 8.03 3.42 4.72
C LEU A 55 7.31 4.34 5.72
N GLU A 56 7.01 3.84 6.92
CA GLU A 56 6.37 4.57 8.01
C GLU A 56 7.23 5.74 8.50
N GLU A 57 8.55 5.53 8.63
CA GLU A 57 9.48 6.60 9.00
C GLU A 57 9.49 7.73 7.97
N ILE A 58 9.44 7.40 6.67
CA ILE A 58 9.35 8.40 5.60
C ILE A 58 8.01 9.15 5.67
N ILE A 59 6.90 8.45 5.88
CA ILE A 59 5.57 9.06 6.02
C ILE A 59 5.56 10.06 7.19
N LEU A 60 6.05 9.65 8.37
CA LEU A 60 6.12 10.49 9.56
C LEU A 60 7.06 11.69 9.37
N LEU A 61 8.14 11.52 8.61
CA LEU A 61 9.08 12.59 8.31
C LEU A 61 8.48 13.65 7.36
N ALA A 62 7.62 13.22 6.43
CA ALA A 62 7.11 14.06 5.34
C ALA A 62 5.72 14.67 5.59
N LYS A 63 4.90 14.11 6.48
CA LYS A 63 3.46 14.44 6.65
C LYS A 63 3.11 15.93 6.80
N ASP A 64 3.98 16.73 7.41
CA ASP A 64 3.72 18.15 7.72
C ASP A 64 4.65 19.09 6.94
N LYS A 65 5.31 18.59 5.88
CA LYS A 65 6.33 19.32 5.12
C LYS A 65 5.88 19.51 3.68
N ALA A 66 5.51 20.75 3.33
CA ALA A 66 5.01 21.08 2.00
C ALA A 66 6.00 20.75 0.87
N ASP A 67 7.30 20.92 1.12
CA ASP A 67 8.39 20.57 0.21
C ASP A 67 8.55 19.05 0.02
N LEU A 68 8.04 18.25 0.96
CA LEU A 68 8.03 16.78 0.88
C LEU A 68 6.64 16.21 0.58
N ALA A 69 5.66 17.03 0.18
CA ALA A 69 4.33 16.55 -0.17
C ALA A 69 4.34 15.42 -1.23
N PRO A 70 5.17 15.45 -2.29
CA PRO A 70 5.29 14.32 -3.22
C PRO A 70 5.81 13.04 -2.56
N VAL A 71 6.74 13.16 -1.61
CA VAL A 71 7.29 12.02 -0.87
C VAL A 71 6.20 11.42 0.02
N PHE A 72 5.50 12.26 0.79
CA PHE A 72 4.38 11.83 1.63
C PHE A 72 3.32 11.10 0.81
N ASN A 73 2.92 11.66 -0.33
CA ASN A 73 1.91 11.07 -1.20
C ASN A 73 2.34 9.68 -1.71
N ASN A 74 3.56 9.54 -2.22
CA ASN A 74 4.00 8.25 -2.79
C ASN A 74 4.28 7.20 -1.70
N ALA A 75 4.83 7.60 -0.56
CA ALA A 75 5.05 6.71 0.57
C ALA A 75 3.73 6.24 1.18
N GLY A 76 2.80 7.17 1.42
CA GLY A 76 1.46 6.87 1.91
C GLY A 76 0.68 5.96 0.95
N GLN A 77 0.74 6.22 -0.36
CA GLN A 77 0.08 5.36 -1.33
C GLN A 77 0.70 3.97 -1.41
N HIS A 78 2.03 3.84 -1.35
CA HIS A 78 2.67 2.52 -1.25
C HIS A 78 2.19 1.76 0.01
N TRP A 79 2.10 2.45 1.15
CA TRP A 79 1.63 1.87 2.41
C TRP A 79 0.16 1.44 2.33
N ASN A 80 -0.71 2.30 1.82
CA ASN A 80 -2.14 2.05 1.63
C ASN A 80 -2.37 0.79 0.78
N HIS A 81 -1.63 0.65 -0.32
CA HIS A 81 -1.76 -0.51 -1.20
C HIS A 81 -1.21 -1.79 -0.54
N ASN A 82 -0.09 -1.73 0.17
CA ASN A 82 0.42 -2.87 0.93
C ASN A 82 -0.62 -3.41 1.91
N LEU A 83 -1.36 -2.53 2.58
CA LEU A 83 -2.45 -2.90 3.48
C LEU A 83 -3.67 -3.43 2.69
N PHE A 84 -4.05 -2.74 1.61
CA PHE A 84 -5.22 -3.10 0.80
C PHE A 84 -5.16 -4.55 0.31
N TRP A 85 -4.03 -4.97 -0.28
CA TRP A 85 -3.89 -6.32 -0.81
C TRP A 85 -3.95 -7.42 0.27
N GLN A 86 -3.52 -7.12 1.49
CA GLN A 86 -3.57 -8.06 2.61
C GLN A 86 -4.97 -8.20 3.22
N ASN A 87 -5.85 -7.22 2.99
CA ASN A 87 -7.19 -7.20 3.56
C ASN A 87 -8.28 -7.71 2.60
N LEU A 88 -7.90 -8.21 1.42
CA LEU A 88 -8.82 -8.81 0.45
C LEU A 88 -8.74 -10.33 0.49
N SER A 89 -9.86 -10.99 0.20
CA SER A 89 -9.97 -12.45 0.18
C SER A 89 -11.01 -12.90 -0.84
N ALA A 90 -10.64 -13.89 -1.65
CA ALA A 90 -11.55 -14.54 -2.61
C ALA A 90 -12.73 -15.26 -1.95
N SER A 91 -12.55 -15.70 -0.69
CA SER A 91 -13.56 -16.40 0.11
C SER A 91 -14.15 -15.51 1.21
N GLY A 92 -13.84 -14.21 1.19
CA GLY A 92 -14.22 -13.28 2.25
C GLY A 92 -13.52 -13.60 3.58
N GLY A 93 -14.14 -13.17 4.67
CA GLY A 93 -13.66 -13.38 6.03
C GLY A 93 -14.77 -13.15 7.05
N ARG A 94 -14.46 -13.42 8.32
CA ARG A 94 -15.33 -13.09 9.46
C ARG A 94 -14.67 -12.02 10.31
N LEU A 95 -15.47 -11.19 10.97
CA LEU A 95 -14.95 -10.25 11.96
C LEU A 95 -14.28 -11.03 13.09
N PRO A 96 -13.04 -10.68 13.48
CA PRO A 96 -12.44 -11.20 14.71
C PRO A 96 -13.27 -10.75 15.91
N GLY A 97 -13.52 -11.64 16.89
CA GLY A 97 -14.45 -11.36 17.98
C GLY A 97 -14.11 -10.11 18.82
N ALA A 98 -12.82 -9.80 18.99
CA ALA A 98 -12.40 -8.57 19.66
C ALA A 98 -12.76 -7.30 18.85
N LEU A 99 -12.67 -7.36 17.52
CA LEU A 99 -13.04 -6.26 16.63
C LEU A 99 -14.56 -6.11 16.55
N GLU A 100 -15.30 -7.21 16.43
CA GLU A 100 -16.77 -7.20 16.43
C GLU A 100 -17.34 -6.58 17.71
N LYS A 101 -16.78 -6.97 18.86
CA LYS A 101 -17.14 -6.37 20.15
C LYS A 101 -16.92 -4.86 20.14
N LYS A 102 -15.78 -4.38 19.64
CA LYS A 102 -15.46 -2.95 19.60
C LYS A 102 -16.39 -2.15 18.68
N ILE A 103 -16.73 -2.69 17.51
CA ILE A 103 -17.71 -2.08 16.59
C ILE A 103 -19.09 -1.91 17.25
N THR A 104 -19.46 -2.79 18.17
CA THR A 104 -20.75 -2.71 18.88
C THR A 104 -20.70 -1.73 20.06
N GLU A 105 -19.52 -1.47 20.62
CA GLU A 105 -19.33 -0.63 21.82
C GLU A 105 -19.10 0.86 21.49
N ASP A 106 -18.48 1.17 20.34
CA ASP A 106 -18.11 2.54 19.92
C ASP A 106 -19.21 3.24 19.11
#